data_AF-A0ABD0RN89-F1
#
_entry.id   AF-A0ABD0RN89-F1
#
_cell.length_a   1.000
_cell.length_b   1.000
_cell.length_c   1.000
_cell.angle_alpha   90.00
_cell.angle_beta   90.00
_cell.angle_gamma   90.00
#
_symmetry.space_group_name_H-M   'P 1'
#
loop_
_entity.id
_entity.type
_entity.pdbx_description
1 polymer ?
#
loop_
_entity_poly.entity_id
_entity_poly.type
_entity_poly.pdbx_seq_one_letter_code
_entity_poly.pdbx_strand_id
1 'polypeptide(L)' 'YSFKHNNIETDLPVKSISSRIGVFVDHSAGTLSFYSVSDTMSLIHTVQTTFTQPLYPGFW' A
#
# COMPACT_ATOMS: atom_id res chain seq x y z
N TYR A 1 -3.70 11.92 1.95
CA TYR A 1 -2.71 10.94 1.47
C TYR A 1 -3.23 10.34 0.19
N SER A 2 -2.37 10.02 -0.77
CA SER A 2 -2.80 9.44 -2.04
C SER A 2 -2.04 8.15 -2.34
N PHE A 3 -2.69 7.27 -3.09
CA PHE A 3 -2.08 6.09 -3.69
C PHE A 3 -1.89 6.36 -5.19
N LYS A 4 -0.70 6.06 -5.72
CA LYS A 4 -0.39 6.28 -7.13
C LYS A 4 0.06 4.99 -7.80
N HIS A 5 -0.59 4.63 -8.90
CA HIS A 5 -0.24 3.49 -9.74
C HIS A 5 -0.65 3.75 -11.19
N ASN A 6 0.22 3.41 -12.16
CA ASN A 6 -0.06 3.61 -13.59
C ASN A 6 -0.48 5.05 -13.96
N ASN A 7 0.18 6.04 -13.36
CA ASN A 7 -0.15 7.47 -13.48
C ASN A 7 -1.58 7.86 -13.03
N ILE A 8 -2.30 6.96 -12.35
CA ILE A 8 -3.57 7.24 -11.70
C ILE A 8 -3.28 7.52 -10.24
N GLU A 9 -3.76 8.66 -9.76
CA GLU A 9 -3.73 9.03 -8.35
C GLU A 9 -5.12 8.82 -7.73
N THR A 10 -5.16 8.18 -6.57
CA THR A 10 -6.39 7.92 -5.82
C THR A 10 -6.25 8.57 -4.45
N ASP A 11 -7.16 9.50 -4.15
CA ASP A 11 -7.25 10.11 -2.82
C ASP A 11 -7.72 9.08 -1.80
N LEU A 12 -6.93 8.89 -0.75
CA LEU A 12 -7.24 7.95 0.31
C LEU A 12 -8.07 8.67 1.41
N PRO A 13 -9.18 8.07 1.89
CA PRO A 13 -10.06 8.67 2.88
C PRO A 13 -9.48 8.63 4.31
N VAL A 14 -8.15 8.69 4.45
CA VAL A 14 -7.44 8.64 5.73
C VAL A 14 -6.98 10.05 6.11
N LYS A 15 -7.34 10.49 7.32
CA LYS A 15 -7.02 11.85 7.82
C LYS A 15 -5.59 11.95 8.35
N SER A 16 -5.11 10.90 9.01
CA SER A 16 -3.75 10.77 9.54
C SER A 16 -3.29 9.32 9.42
N ILE A 17 -1.99 9.15 9.18
CA ILE A 17 -1.31 7.85 9.25
C ILE A 17 -0.20 7.92 10.29
N SER A 18 0.12 6.78 10.90
CA SER A 18 1.27 6.64 11.77
C SER A 18 2.59 6.86 11.01
N SER A 19 3.66 7.19 11.73
CA SER A 19 5.01 7.28 11.17
C SER A 19 5.55 5.92 10.68
N ARG A 20 4.93 4.82 11.11
CA ARG A 20 5.28 3.46 10.67
C ARG A 20 4.24 2.93 9.69
N ILE A 21 4.72 2.48 8.54
CA ILE A 21 3.91 1.86 7.49
C ILE A 21 4.25 0.37 7.38
N GLY A 22 3.23 -0.47 7.47
CA GLY A 22 3.32 -1.88 7.15
C GLY A 22 2.98 -2.09 5.68
N VAL A 23 3.75 -2.93 4.99
CA VAL A 23 3.51 -3.31 3.60
C VAL A 23 3.40 -4.84 3.54
N PHE A 24 2.29 -5.33 3.00
CA PHE A 24 2.04 -6.74 2.77
C PHE A 24 1.99 -7.00 1.26
N VAL A 25 2.68 -8.05 0.81
CA VAL A 25 2.71 -8.49 -0.58
C VAL A 25 2.36 -9.97 -0.64
N ASP A 26 1.30 -10.29 -1.36
CA ASP A 26 1.05 -11.64 -1.86
C ASP A 26 1.24 -11.61 -3.38
N HIS A 27 2.41 -12.07 -3.82
CA HIS A 27 2.76 -12.06 -5.24
C HIS A 27 1.86 -13.00 -6.05
N SER A 28 1.53 -14.16 -5.47
CA SER A 28 0.72 -15.20 -6.13
C SER A 28 -0.74 -14.79 -6.31
N ALA A 29 -1.30 -14.10 -5.31
CA ALA A 29 -2.66 -13.58 -5.35
C ALA A 29 -2.75 -12.20 -6.00
N GLY A 30 -1.63 -11.55 -6.34
CA GLY A 30 -1.62 -10.20 -6.90
C GLY A 30 -2.05 -9.10 -5.91
N THR A 31 -1.84 -9.33 -4.62
CA THR A 31 -2.28 -8.41 -3.56
C THR A 31 -1.12 -7.56 -3.03
N LEU A 32 -1.32 -6.25 -2.96
CA LEU A 32 -0.45 -5.33 -2.22
C LEU A 32 -1.31 -4.49 -1.27
N SER A 33 -0.99 -4.56 0.02
CA SER A 33 -1.74 -3.86 1.07
C SER A 33 -0.82 -2.98 1.91
N PHE A 34 -1.29 -1.77 2.20
CA PHE A 34 -0.61 -0.78 3.04
C PHE A 34 -1.37 -0.59 4.34
N TYR A 35 -0.64 -0.49 5.44
CA TYR A 35 -1.18 -0.36 6.78
C TYR A 35 -0.51 0.77 7.55
N SER A 36 -1.31 1.51 8.33
CA SER A 36 -0.81 2.42 9.35
C SER A 36 -0.60 1.62 10.63
N VAL A 37 0.61 1.66 11.17
CA VAL A 37 0.99 0.86 12.35
C VAL A 37 1.28 1.77 13.54
N SER A 38 0.40 1.78 14.53
CA SER A 38 0.63 2.39 15.85
C SER A 38 0.55 1.30 16.92
N ASP A 39 -0.36 1.41 17.90
CA ASP A 39 -0.70 0.34 18.83
C ASP A 39 -1.52 -0.76 18.13
N THR A 40 -2.23 -0.38 17.07
CA THR A 40 -2.98 -1.29 16.21
C THR A 40 -2.57 -1.13 14.75
N MET A 41 -2.89 -2.12 13.93
CA MET A 41 -2.62 -2.14 12.51
C MET A 41 -3.91 -1.85 11.74
N SER A 42 -3.99 -0.67 11.14
CA SER A 42 -5.17 -0.22 10.39
C SER A 42 -4.89 -0.26 8.89
N LEU A 43 -5.75 -0.91 8.13
CA LEU A 43 -5.64 -0.95 6.67
C LEU A 43 -5.83 0.45 6.08
N ILE A 44 -4.88 0.88 5.25
CA ILE A 44 -4.93 2.14 4.51
C ILE A 44 -5.52 1.89 3.12
N HIS A 45 -4.91 0.96 2.38
CA HIS A 45 -5.27 0.69 1.00
C HIS A 45 -4.84 -0.72 0.59
N THR A 46 -5.65 -1.36 -0.25
CA THR A 46 -5.28 -2.60 -0.92
C THR A 46 -5.49 -2.41 -2.42
N VAL A 47 -4.49 -2.82 -3.19
CA VAL A 47 -4.59 -2.93 -4.64
C VAL A 47 -4.50 -4.38 -5.05
N GLN A 48 -5.32 -4.75 -6.04
CA GLN A 48 -5.23 -6.02 -6.76
C GLN A 48 -4.58 -5.74 -8.11
N THR A 49 -3.46 -6.41 -8.40
CA THR A 49 -2.72 -6.23 -9.64
C THR A 49 -1.89 -7.46 -9.98
N THR A 50 -1.63 -7.66 -11.27
CA THR A 50 -0.79 -8.77 -11.73
C THR A 50 0.67 -8.35 -11.73
N PHE A 51 1.46 -8.91 -10.81
CA PHE A 51 2.90 -8.70 -10.79
C PHE A 51 3.59 -9.57 -11.84
N THR A 52 4.20 -8.94 -12.84
CA THR A 52 4.92 -9.64 -13.92
C THR A 52 6.39 -9.91 -13.58
N GLN A 53 6.90 -9.25 -12.53
CA GLN A 53 8.29 -9.33 -12.09
C GLN A 53 8.36 -9.26 -10.56
N PRO A 54 9.51 -9.61 -9.95
CA PRO A 54 9.74 -9.37 -8.53
C PRO A 54 9.61 -7.89 -8.18
N LEU A 55 9.04 -7.61 -7.01
CA LEU A 55 8.91 -6.25 -6.49
C LEU A 55 10.14 -5.89 -5.66
N TYR A 56 10.56 -4.64 -5.76
CA TYR A 56 11.60 -4.05 -4.92
C TYR A 56 11.03 -2.85 -4.17
N PRO A 57 11.36 -2.66 -2.88
CA PRO A 57 10.97 -1.45 -2.16
C PRO A 57 11.59 -0.20 -2.79
N GLY A 58 10.75 0.78 -3.11
CA GLY A 58 11.16 2.12 -3.56
C GLY A 58 10.65 3.18 -2.60
N PHE A 59 11.48 4.18 -2.30
CA PHE A 59 11.17 5.28 -1.39
C PHE A 59 11.44 6.61 -2.09
N TRP A 60 10.56 7.60 -1.88
CA TRP A 60 10.64 8.95 -2.42
C TRP A 60 10.35 9.97 -1.32
#